data_AF-A0A2U1CRT0-F1
#
_entry.id   AF-A0A2U1CRT0-F1
#
_cell.length_a   1.000
_cell.length_b   1.000
_cell.length_c   1.000
_cell.angle_alpha   90.00
_cell.angle_beta   90.00
_cell.angle_gamma   90.00
#
_symmetry.space_group_name_H-M   'P 1'
#
loop_
_entity.id
_entity.type
_entity.pdbx_description
1 polymer ?
#
loop_
_entity_poly.entity_id
_entity_poly.type
_entity_poly.pdbx_seq_one_letter_code
_entity_poly.pdbx_strand_id
1 'polypeptide(L)'
;MNEQLQTALAEILARATQGIDAGTQFLSAQLPDVIQQLLVWKAVMSGLLFSLSIAGFIGVTIAIVRVWRNTDFWDGENMPPAALVAFFLCFLYGLPSLAWSLDWLQIWIAPKIYLIEYAASLAK
;
A
#
# COMPACT_ATOMS: atom_id res chain seq x y z
N MET A 1 0.18 41.62 44.97
CA MET A 1 -0.05 41.61 43.50
C MET A 1 1.03 40.86 42.73
N ASN A 2 2.32 41.00 43.09
CA ASN A 2 3.42 40.27 42.42
C ASN A 2 3.42 38.76 42.73
N GLU A 3 3.16 38.37 43.98
CA GLU A 3 3.12 36.95 44.39
C GLU A 3 1.96 36.18 43.74
N GLN A 4 0.75 36.75 43.67
CA GLN A 4 -0.36 36.13 42.94
C GLN A 4 -0.06 35.93 41.45
N LEU A 5 0.63 36.89 40.83
CA LEU A 5 1.02 36.80 39.42
C LEU A 5 2.09 35.71 39.22
N GLN A 6 3.08 35.63 40.11
CA GLN A 6 4.11 34.58 40.11
C GLN A 6 3.51 33.19 40.35
N THR A 7 2.54 33.07 41.27
CA THR A 7 1.82 31.81 41.52
C THR A 7 0.98 31.39 40.33
N ALA A 8 0.23 32.31 39.71
CA ALA A 8 -0.55 32.01 38.50
C ALA A 8 0.35 31.59 37.33
N LEU A 9 1.51 32.24 37.17
CA LEU A 9 2.48 31.91 36.12
C LEU A 9 3.14 30.56 36.39
N ALA A 10 3.50 30.25 37.64
CA ALA A 10 4.00 28.95 38.05
C ALA A 10 2.96 27.83 37.83
N GLU A 11 1.68 28.10 38.08
CA GLU A 11 0.60 27.13 37.85
C GLU A 11 0.38 26.87 36.36
N ILE A 12 0.41 27.91 35.51
CA ILE A 12 0.31 27.75 34.06
C ILE A 12 1.52 26.97 33.52
N LEU A 13 2.73 27.25 34.00
CA LEU A 13 3.92 26.48 33.64
C LEU A 13 3.81 25.02 34.08
N ALA A 14 3.33 24.76 35.30
CA ALA A 14 3.14 23.40 35.80
C ALA A 14 2.11 22.62 34.98
N ARG A 15 0.98 23.26 34.62
CA ARG A 15 -0.04 22.66 33.75
C ARG A 15 0.46 22.47 32.33
N ALA A 16 1.27 23.39 31.80
CA ALA A 16 1.88 23.26 30.48
C ALA A 16 2.86 22.09 30.44
N THR A 17 3.74 21.95 31.44
CA THR A 17 4.66 20.82 31.57
C THR A 17 3.90 19.50 31.73
N GLN A 18 2.88 19.45 32.58
CA GLN A 18 2.01 18.28 32.71
C GLN A 18 1.28 17.94 31.41
N GLY A 19 0.83 18.94 30.65
CA GLY A 19 0.21 18.75 29.34
C GLY A 19 1.20 18.20 28.30
N ILE A 20 2.46 18.65 28.33
CA ILE A 20 3.53 18.13 27.48
C ILE A 20 3.84 16.67 27.86
N ASP A 21 4.00 16.37 29.16
CA ASP A 21 4.27 15.02 29.64
C ASP A 21 3.11 14.05 29.32
N ALA A 22 1.87 14.50 29.50
CA ALA A 22 0.68 13.74 29.12
C ALA A 22 0.61 13.51 27.61
N GLY A 23 0.92 14.52 26.79
CA GLY A 23 0.95 14.42 25.34
C GLY A 23 2.03 13.44 24.86
N THR A 24 3.24 13.50 25.44
CA THR A 24 4.33 12.58 25.08
C THR A 24 4.04 11.13 25.51
N GLN A 25 3.45 10.92 26.70
CA GLN A 25 2.99 9.59 27.12
C GLN A 25 1.88 9.06 26.20
N PHE A 26 0.91 9.90 25.84
CA PHE A 26 -0.16 9.52 24.91
C PHE A 26 0.40 9.08 23.56
N LEU A 27 1.27 9.89 22.94
CA LEU A 27 1.89 9.55 21.67
C LEU A 27 2.75 8.29 21.78
N SER A 28 3.52 8.15 22.85
CA SER A 28 4.37 6.96 23.07
C SER A 28 3.54 5.69 23.25
N ALA A 29 2.35 5.79 23.84
CA ALA A 29 1.44 4.67 24.01
C ALA A 29 0.72 4.29 22.71
N GLN A 30 0.33 5.27 21.89
CA GLN A 30 -0.51 5.05 20.70
C GLN A 30 0.30 4.85 19.41
N LEU A 31 1.50 5.42 19.30
CA LEU A 31 2.35 5.30 18.11
C LEU A 31 2.60 3.84 17.71
N PRO A 32 2.98 2.93 18.62
CA PRO A 32 3.24 1.54 18.25
C PRO A 32 2.02 0.87 17.62
N ASP A 33 0.82 1.12 18.16
CA ASP A 33 -0.44 0.55 17.66
C ASP A 33 -0.79 1.14 16.29
N VAL A 34 -0.74 2.46 16.13
CA VAL A 34 -1.03 3.12 14.85
C VAL A 34 -0.06 2.67 13.75
N ILE A 35 1.23 2.52 14.08
CA ILE A 35 2.24 2.01 13.14
C ILE A 35 1.91 0.56 12.73
N GLN A 36 1.56 -0.30 13.68
CA GLN A 36 1.13 -1.67 13.42
C GLN A 36 -0.11 -1.71 12.51
N GLN A 37 -1.14 -0.92 12.83
CA GLN A 37 -2.35 -0.82 12.00
C GLN A 37 -2.04 -0.35 10.58
N LEU A 38 -1.17 0.64 10.42
CA LEU A 38 -0.74 1.13 9.11
C LEU A 38 0.00 0.06 8.31
N LEU A 39 0.94 -0.65 8.96
CA LEU A 39 1.69 -1.74 8.32
C LEU A 39 0.75 -2.87 7.87
N VAL A 40 -0.17 -3.30 8.74
CA VAL A 40 -1.15 -4.35 8.41
C VAL A 40 -2.06 -3.89 7.27
N TRP A 41 -2.58 -2.66 7.34
CA TRP A 41 -3.43 -2.10 6.28
C TRP A 41 -2.73 -2.09 4.93
N LYS A 42 -1.49 -1.60 4.89
CA LYS A 42 -0.70 -1.50 3.67
C LYS A 42 -0.31 -2.89 3.14
N ALA A 43 0.05 -3.82 4.02
CA ALA A 43 0.34 -5.20 3.63
C ALA A 43 -0.89 -5.92 3.06
N VAL A 44 -2.05 -5.77 3.70
CA VAL A 44 -3.29 -6.40 3.23
C VAL A 44 -3.74 -5.79 1.90
N MET A 45 -3.72 -4.45 1.77
CA MET A 45 -4.10 -3.79 0.52
C MET A 45 -3.20 -4.22 -0.66
N SER A 46 -1.88 -4.18 -0.48
CA SER A 46 -0.94 -4.59 -1.53
C SER A 46 -1.02 -6.09 -1.81
N GLY A 47 -1.22 -6.93 -0.79
CA GLY A 47 -1.45 -8.37 -0.95
C GLY A 47 -2.74 -8.70 -1.71
N LEU A 48 -3.83 -7.97 -1.44
CA LEU A 48 -5.09 -8.11 -2.18
C LEU A 48 -4.92 -7.72 -3.65
N LEU A 49 -4.29 -6.57 -3.94
CA LEU A 49 -4.02 -6.13 -5.31
C LEU A 49 -3.10 -7.11 -6.06
N PHE A 50 -2.11 -7.67 -5.37
CA PHE A 50 -1.25 -8.72 -5.93
C PHE A 50 -2.05 -9.98 -6.26
N SER A 51 -2.91 -10.45 -5.36
CA SER A 51 -3.75 -11.63 -5.60
C SER A 51 -4.76 -11.42 -6.74
N LEU A 52 -5.36 -10.23 -6.84
CA LEU A 52 -6.25 -9.86 -7.94
C LEU A 52 -5.49 -9.81 -9.27
N SER A 53 -4.26 -9.29 -9.26
CA SER A 53 -3.41 -9.24 -10.46
C SER A 53 -3.03 -10.64 -10.93
N ILE A 54 -2.73 -11.57 -10.01
CA ILE A 54 -2.50 -12.99 -10.33
C ILE A 54 -3.77 -13.61 -10.94
N ALA A 55 -4.93 -13.41 -10.30
CA ALA A 55 -6.18 -13.96 -10.80
C ALA A 55 -6.54 -13.44 -12.20
N GLY A 56 -6.33 -12.14 -12.44
CA GLY A 56 -6.47 -11.53 -13.76
C GLY A 56 -5.52 -12.13 -14.78
N PHE A 57 -4.23 -12.29 -14.43
CA PHE A 57 -3.22 -12.88 -15.30
C PHE A 57 -3.56 -14.33 -15.69
N ILE A 58 -4.00 -15.15 -14.72
CA ILE A 58 -4.46 -16.52 -14.97
C ILE A 58 -5.69 -16.52 -15.87
N GLY A 59 -6.68 -15.68 -15.57
CA GLY A 59 -7.92 -15.58 -16.34
C GLY A 59 -7.67 -15.24 -17.81
N VAL A 60 -6.75 -14.30 -18.08
CA VAL A 60 -6.40 -13.96 -19.46
C VAL A 60 -5.57 -15.04 -20.13
N THR A 61 -4.65 -15.70 -19.41
CA THR A 61 -3.91 -16.85 -19.96
C THR A 61 -4.87 -17.96 -20.40
N ILE A 62 -5.89 -18.26 -19.58
CA ILE A 62 -6.94 -19.23 -19.92
C ILE A 62 -7.75 -18.75 -21.14
N ALA A 63 -8.11 -17.47 -21.21
CA ALA A 63 -8.83 -16.91 -22.36
C ALA A 63 -8.00 -17.02 -23.65
N ILE A 64 -6.70 -16.72 -23.60
CA ILE A 64 -5.77 -16.89 -24.73
C ILE A 64 -5.73 -18.35 -25.17
N VAL A 65 -5.50 -19.29 -24.24
CA VAL A 65 -5.47 -20.73 -24.57
C VAL A 65 -6.79 -21.19 -25.17
N ARG A 66 -7.93 -20.69 -24.66
CA ARG A 66 -9.27 -21.03 -25.17
C ARG A 66 -9.48 -20.51 -26.59
N VAL A 67 -9.00 -19.30 -26.91
CA VAL A 67 -9.04 -18.72 -28.27
C VAL A 67 -8.09 -19.45 -29.22
N TRP A 68 -6.87 -19.77 -28.77
CA TRP A 68 -5.89 -20.52 -29.57
C TRP A 68 -6.36 -21.93 -29.90
N ARG A 69 -7.11 -22.58 -29.00
CA ARG A 69 -7.64 -23.93 -29.22
C ARG A 69 -8.89 -23.96 -30.11
N ASN A 70 -9.49 -22.81 -30.42
CA ASN A 70 -10.70 -22.75 -31.24
C ASN A 70 -10.32 -22.63 -32.72
N THR A 71 -10.18 -23.74 -33.43
CA THR A 71 -9.72 -23.80 -34.83
C THR A 71 -10.57 -22.97 -35.80
N ASP A 72 -11.89 -22.88 -35.57
CA ASP A 72 -12.82 -22.06 -36.37
C ASP A 72 -12.48 -20.56 -36.34
N PHE A 73 -11.77 -20.11 -35.30
CA PHE A 73 -11.31 -18.72 -35.16
C PHE A 73 -10.06 -18.41 -36.00
N TRP A 74 -9.34 -19.45 -36.42
CA TRP A 74 -8.08 -19.36 -37.18
C TRP A 74 -8.22 -19.76 -38.64
N ASP A 75 -9.38 -20.27 -39.05
CA ASP A 75 -9.63 -20.81 -40.40
C ASP A 75 -9.89 -19.71 -41.46
N GLY A 76 -9.71 -18.44 -41.11
CA GLY A 76 -9.77 -17.31 -42.02
C GLY A 76 -8.39 -16.83 -42.46
N GLU A 77 -8.26 -16.42 -43.72
CA GLU A 77 -7.02 -15.90 -44.36
C GLU A 77 -6.37 -14.71 -43.61
N ASN A 78 -7.07 -14.14 -42.62
CA ASN A 78 -6.59 -13.06 -41.76
C ASN A 78 -6.65 -13.49 -40.29
N MET A 79 -5.50 -13.54 -39.64
CA MET A 79 -5.40 -13.66 -38.17
C MET A 79 -6.21 -12.52 -37.53
N PRO A 80 -7.21 -12.78 -36.67
CA PRO A 80 -8.06 -11.72 -36.12
C PRO A 80 -7.21 -10.78 -35.26
N PRO A 81 -7.05 -9.50 -35.66
CA PRO A 81 -6.14 -8.55 -35.00
C PRO A 81 -6.44 -8.39 -33.51
N ALA A 82 -7.70 -8.59 -33.11
CA ALA A 82 -8.17 -8.52 -31.73
C ALA A 82 -7.45 -9.51 -30.80
N ALA A 83 -7.08 -10.72 -31.26
CA ALA A 83 -6.41 -11.71 -30.41
C ALA A 83 -4.93 -11.35 -30.17
N LEU A 84 -4.25 -10.83 -31.19
CA LEU A 84 -2.89 -10.30 -31.06
C LEU A 84 -2.86 -9.05 -30.18
N VAL A 85 -3.83 -8.15 -30.34
CA VAL A 85 -3.97 -6.94 -29.50
C VAL A 85 -4.26 -7.32 -28.04
N ALA A 86 -5.16 -8.29 -27.79
CA ALA A 86 -5.43 -8.77 -26.44
C ALA A 86 -4.20 -9.44 -25.80
N PHE A 87 -3.41 -10.20 -26.57
CA PHE A 87 -2.15 -10.79 -26.13
C PHE A 87 -1.14 -9.70 -25.73
N PHE A 88 -0.95 -8.70 -26.58
CA PHE A 88 0.01 -7.61 -26.35
C PHE A 88 -0.39 -6.73 -25.15
N LEU A 89 -1.67 -6.36 -25.06
CA LEU A 89 -2.20 -5.60 -23.93
C LEU A 89 -2.08 -6.36 -22.61
N CYS A 90 -2.28 -7.68 -22.64
CA CYS A 90 -2.17 -8.49 -21.43
C CYS A 90 -0.71 -8.64 -20.96
N PHE A 91 0.24 -8.79 -21.88
CA PHE A 91 1.66 -8.84 -21.52
C PHE A 91 2.16 -7.49 -20.99
N LEU A 92 1.70 -6.39 -21.60
CA LEU A 92 2.02 -5.03 -21.17
C LEU A 92 1.42 -4.66 -19.81
N TYR A 93 0.23 -5.14 -19.46
CA TYR A 93 -0.43 -4.80 -18.19
C TYR A 93 -0.22 -5.82 -17.07
N GLY A 94 -0.17 -7.12 -17.39
CA GLY A 94 -0.18 -8.21 -16.42
C GLY A 94 1.15 -8.42 -15.70
N LEU A 95 2.28 -8.22 -16.38
CA LEU A 95 3.61 -8.35 -15.75
C LEU A 95 3.96 -7.14 -14.86
N PRO A 96 3.74 -5.89 -15.30
CA PRO A 96 4.04 -4.73 -14.45
C PRO A 96 3.12 -4.60 -13.24
N SER A 97 1.85 -5.02 -13.32
CA SER A 97 0.91 -4.95 -12.19
C SER A 97 1.32 -5.86 -11.02
N LEU A 98 1.95 -7.01 -11.33
CA LEU A 98 2.52 -7.91 -10.33
C LEU A 98 3.76 -7.33 -9.65
N ALA A 99 4.59 -6.58 -10.37
CA ALA A 99 5.78 -5.93 -9.83
C ALA A 99 5.45 -4.71 -8.97
N TRP A 100 4.38 -3.98 -9.30
CA TRP A 100 3.98 -2.77 -8.57
C TRP A 100 3.34 -3.05 -7.20
N SER A 101 2.91 -4.28 -6.93
CA SER A 101 2.14 -4.63 -5.72
C SER A 101 2.97 -5.36 -4.65
N LEU A 102 4.31 -5.33 -4.72
CA LEU A 102 5.19 -6.10 -3.83
C LEU A 102 5.41 -5.49 -2.43
N ASP A 103 4.74 -4.38 -2.09
CA ASP A 103 4.87 -3.71 -0.79
C ASP A 103 4.53 -4.64 0.39
N TRP A 104 3.60 -5.58 0.22
CA TRP A 104 3.26 -6.55 1.26
C TRP A 104 4.45 -7.44 1.62
N LEU A 105 5.28 -7.79 0.63
CA LEU A 105 6.49 -8.58 0.82
C LEU A 105 7.57 -7.76 1.54
N GLN A 106 7.71 -6.49 1.17
CA GLN A 106 8.62 -5.56 1.85
C GLN A 106 8.21 -5.36 3.32
N ILE A 107 6.92 -5.23 3.60
CA ILE A 107 6.40 -5.11 4.97
C ILE A 107 6.65 -6.40 5.78
N TRP A 108 6.54 -7.57 5.14
CA TRP A 108 6.80 -8.85 5.81
C TRP A 108 8.28 -9.05 6.15
N ILE A 109 9.20 -8.69 5.25
CA ILE A 109 10.65 -8.91 5.42
C ILE A 109 11.31 -7.77 6.22
N ALA A 110 10.96 -6.52 5.92
CA ALA A 110 11.65 -5.33 6.43
C ALA A 110 10.66 -4.16 6.74
N PRO A 111 9.79 -4.32 7.75
CA PRO A 111 8.74 -3.34 8.06
C PRO A 111 9.29 -1.95 8.42
N LYS A 112 10.47 -1.89 9.07
CA LYS A 112 11.10 -0.60 9.45
C LYS A 112 11.59 0.20 8.24
N ILE A 113 12.12 -0.48 7.23
CA ILE A 113 12.60 0.16 5.99
C ILE A 113 11.41 0.75 5.24
N TYR A 114 10.33 -0.04 5.12
CA TYR A 114 9.07 0.42 4.51
C TYR A 114 8.53 1.69 5.19
N LEU A 115 8.54 1.78 6.53
CA LEU A 115 8.09 2.99 7.23
C LEU A 115 8.93 4.22 6.91
N ILE A 116 10.25 4.08 6.75
CA ILE A 116 11.15 5.19 6.42
C ILE A 116 10.87 5.69 4.99
N GLU A 117 10.73 4.77 4.04
CA GLU A 117 10.40 5.10 2.65
C GLU A 117 9.00 5.73 2.53
N TYR A 118 8.03 5.16 3.25
CA TYR A 118 6.68 5.71 3.32
C TYR A 118 6.67 7.12 3.92
N ALA A 119 7.39 7.35 5.02
CA ALA A 119 7.52 8.68 5.61
C ALA A 119 8.20 9.68 4.66
N ALA A 120 9.25 9.26 3.95
CA ALA A 120 9.90 10.08 2.94
C ALA A 120 8.97 10.42 1.76
N SER A 121 8.13 9.46 1.33
CA SER A 121 7.12 9.69 0.28
C SER A 121 6.02 10.65 0.70
N LEU A 122 5.69 10.71 1.99
CA LEU A 122 4.67 11.60 2.56
C LEU A 122 5.18 13.03 2.76
N ALA A 123 6.49 13.20 2.95
CA ALA A 123 7.15 14.50 3.12
C ALA A 123 7.42 15.23 1.78
N LYS A 124 7.12 14.58 0.65
CA LYS A 124 7.30 15.11 -0.71
C LYS A 124 6.03 15.79 -1.19
#